data_AF-H0EBK3-F1
#
_entry.id   AF-H0EBK3-F1
#
_cell.length_a   1.000
_cell.length_b   1.000
_cell.length_c   1.000
_cell.angle_alpha   90.00
_cell.angle_beta   90.00
_cell.angle_gamma   90.00
#
_symmetry.space_group_name_H-M   'P 1'
#
loop_
_entity.id
_entity.type
_entity.pdbx_description
1 polymer ?
#
loop_
_entity_poly.entity_id
_entity_poly.type
_entity_poly.pdbx_seq_one_letter_code
_entity_poly.pdbx_strand_id
1 'polypeptide(L)'
;MTTTTATHPRPLPAPRRSRRLAVGALVTAVAALGGTGMVGTASADAAQTFRSKTGNIFCKASRSTISCESRASGIRYVLSRYGGAYRTGATYRGVGNTTLGYGMTYRVGSFRVRSGTAGFTVTNRSGRGFFIERYAAYRF
;
A
#
# COMPACT_ATOMS: atom_id res chain seq x y z
N MET A 1 6.13 34.17 42.96
CA MET A 1 7.02 34.32 41.79
C MET A 1 7.52 32.93 41.45
N THR A 2 6.94 32.29 40.43
CA THR A 2 7.19 30.88 40.08
C THR A 2 7.88 30.83 38.72
N THR A 3 9.17 30.50 38.73
CA THR A 3 10.05 30.45 37.58
C THR A 3 9.70 29.24 36.72
N THR A 4 9.25 29.46 35.48
CA THR A 4 8.91 28.39 34.54
C THR A 4 10.14 28.07 33.68
N THR A 5 10.74 26.90 33.92
CA THR A 5 11.92 26.41 33.21
C THR A 5 11.52 25.91 31.80
N ALA A 6 11.94 26.63 30.76
CA ALA A 6 11.71 26.26 29.38
C ALA A 6 12.56 25.05 28.97
N THR A 7 11.91 23.96 28.53
CA THR A 7 12.57 22.74 28.04
C THR A 7 12.94 22.93 26.57
N HIS A 8 14.23 22.90 26.24
CA HIS A 8 14.73 22.97 24.88
C HIS A 8 14.43 21.70 24.07
N PRO A 9 13.95 21.81 22.82
CA PRO A 9 13.77 20.66 21.94
C PRO A 9 15.13 20.11 21.49
N ARG A 10 15.29 18.78 21.57
CA ARG A 10 16.46 18.08 21.03
C ARG A 10 16.45 18.10 19.50
N PRO A 11 17.60 18.34 18.84
CA PRO A 11 17.70 18.28 17.39
C PRO A 11 17.54 16.83 16.88
N LEU A 12 16.78 16.69 15.79
CA LEU A 12 16.55 15.42 15.11
C LEU A 12 17.80 14.94 14.36
N PRO A 13 18.08 13.63 14.33
CA PRO A 13 19.20 13.08 13.57
C PRO A 13 18.97 13.20 12.05
N ALA A 14 20.01 13.66 11.35
CA ALA A 14 20.03 13.85 9.90
C ALA A 14 19.90 12.52 9.11
N PRO A 15 19.30 12.54 7.91
CA PRO A 15 19.13 11.34 7.10
C PRO A 15 20.46 10.81 6.55
N ARG A 16 20.74 9.52 6.80
CA ARG A 16 21.88 8.78 6.23
C ARG A 16 21.75 8.70 4.71
N ARG A 17 22.63 9.42 4.01
CA ARG A 17 22.83 9.39 2.55
C ARG A 17 23.46 8.04 2.16
N SER A 18 22.63 7.06 1.83
CA SER A 18 23.07 5.78 1.28
C SER A 18 23.56 5.97 -0.16
N ARG A 19 24.88 6.07 -0.34
CA ARG A 19 25.56 5.93 -1.64
C ARG A 19 25.38 4.49 -2.12
N ARG A 20 24.47 4.25 -3.06
CA ARG A 20 24.47 3.01 -3.83
C ARG A 20 25.30 3.26 -5.08
N LEU A 21 26.51 2.71 -5.06
CA LEU A 21 27.36 2.49 -6.23
C LEU A 21 26.58 1.63 -7.24
N ALA A 22 26.22 2.20 -8.38
CA ALA A 22 25.82 1.41 -9.54
C ALA A 22 27.09 1.08 -10.32
N VAL A 23 27.57 -0.13 -10.09
CA VAL A 23 28.63 -0.80 -10.84
C VAL A 23 28.22 -0.86 -12.31
N GLY A 24 29.11 -0.40 -13.20
CA GLY A 24 28.93 -0.45 -14.64
C GLY A 24 28.73 -1.87 -15.12
N ALA A 25 27.70 -2.06 -15.94
CA ALA A 25 27.42 -3.32 -16.61
C ALA A 25 28.50 -3.57 -17.67
N LEU A 26 29.37 -4.55 -17.43
CA LEU A 26 30.19 -5.14 -18.47
C LEU A 26 29.29 -6.11 -19.27
N VAL A 27 29.02 -5.76 -20.51
CA VAL A 27 28.37 -6.64 -21.48
C VAL A 27 29.40 -7.64 -21.97
N THR A 28 29.26 -8.90 -21.58
CA THR A 28 29.98 -10.02 -22.22
C THR A 28 28.94 -10.98 -22.77
N ALA A 29 28.70 -10.88 -24.08
CA ALA A 29 27.92 -11.85 -24.82
C ALA A 29 28.74 -13.15 -24.94
N VAL A 30 28.24 -14.23 -24.35
CA VAL A 30 28.70 -15.60 -24.67
C VAL A 30 27.50 -16.34 -25.24
N ALA A 31 27.49 -16.48 -26.56
CA ALA A 31 26.65 -17.43 -27.26
C ALA A 31 27.30 -18.81 -27.14
N ALA A 32 26.63 -19.76 -26.49
CA ALA A 32 26.99 -21.17 -26.59
C ALA A 32 25.73 -22.03 -26.39
N LEU A 33 25.55 -22.94 -27.35
CA LEU A 33 24.40 -23.80 -27.58
C LEU A 33 24.21 -24.87 -26.48
N GLY A 34 22.95 -25.24 -26.21
CA GLY A 34 22.61 -26.53 -25.61
C GLY A 34 21.94 -26.47 -24.24
N GLY A 35 20.62 -26.64 -24.23
CA GLY A 35 19.83 -26.86 -23.01
C GLY A 35 18.72 -25.83 -22.84
N THR A 36 17.54 -26.11 -23.38
CA THR A 36 16.30 -25.36 -23.12
C THR A 36 15.82 -25.63 -21.69
N GLY A 37 16.57 -25.15 -20.69
CA GLY A 37 16.08 -24.97 -19.34
C GLY A 37 15.40 -23.61 -19.27
N MET A 38 14.07 -23.59 -19.25
CA MET A 38 13.30 -22.36 -19.06
C MET A 38 13.75 -21.69 -17.76
N VAL A 39 14.55 -20.62 -17.85
CA VAL A 39 14.83 -19.74 -16.72
C VAL A 39 13.54 -19.00 -16.43
N GLY A 40 12.72 -19.55 -15.54
CA GLY A 40 11.53 -18.91 -15.03
C GLY A 40 11.93 -17.63 -14.30
N THR A 41 11.82 -16.49 -14.96
CA THR A 41 11.86 -15.20 -14.27
C THR A 41 10.75 -15.23 -13.22
N ALA A 42 11.12 -15.27 -11.94
CA ALA A 42 10.16 -15.18 -10.85
C ALA A 42 9.36 -13.89 -11.06
N SER A 43 8.08 -14.02 -11.41
CA SER A 43 7.18 -12.89 -11.59
C SER A 43 7.12 -12.14 -10.26
N ALA A 44 7.81 -11.00 -10.19
CA ALA A 44 7.67 -10.08 -9.08
C ALA A 44 6.20 -9.67 -9.03
N ASP A 45 5.51 -10.05 -7.96
CA ASP A 45 4.08 -9.81 -7.77
C ASP A 45 3.78 -8.32 -7.93
N ALA A 46 3.30 -7.94 -9.10
CA ALA A 46 2.96 -6.56 -9.41
C ALA A 46 1.82 -6.14 -8.47
N ALA A 47 2.15 -5.30 -7.49
CA ALA A 47 1.15 -4.76 -6.58
C ALA A 47 0.16 -3.91 -7.37
N GLN A 48 -1.12 -4.27 -7.31
CA GLN A 48 -2.19 -3.55 -7.98
C GLN A 48 -2.63 -2.38 -7.11
N THR A 49 -2.77 -1.20 -7.72
CA THR A 49 -3.22 0.00 -7.05
C THR A 49 -4.53 0.51 -7.62
N PHE A 50 -5.45 0.86 -6.74
CA PHE A 50 -6.74 1.41 -7.14
C PHE A 50 -7.23 2.46 -6.14
N ARG A 51 -8.16 3.30 -6.61
CA ARG A 51 -8.72 4.42 -5.86
C ARG A 51 -10.24 4.44 -5.96
N SER A 52 -10.90 5.03 -4.96
CA SER A 52 -12.32 5.34 -5.05
C SER A 52 -12.58 6.34 -6.18
N LYS A 53 -13.81 6.35 -6.71
CA LYS A 53 -14.25 7.37 -7.69
C LYS A 53 -14.05 8.81 -7.20
N THR A 54 -14.14 9.05 -5.88
CA THR A 54 -13.85 10.37 -5.29
C THR A 54 -12.36 10.67 -5.13
N GLY A 55 -11.48 9.68 -5.25
CA GLY A 55 -10.04 9.83 -4.99
C GLY A 55 -9.63 9.90 -3.51
N ASN A 56 -10.59 9.86 -2.58
CA ASN A 56 -10.30 9.97 -1.14
C ASN A 56 -9.78 8.68 -0.51
N ILE A 57 -10.08 7.52 -1.11
CA ILE A 57 -9.60 6.22 -0.64
C ILE A 57 -8.63 5.69 -1.70
N PHE A 58 -7.45 5.29 -1.25
CA PHE A 58 -6.44 4.62 -2.04
C PHE A 58 -6.20 3.23 -1.47
N CYS A 59 -6.03 2.22 -2.32
CA CYS A 59 -5.63 0.89 -1.90
C CYS A 59 -4.50 0.34 -2.77
N LYS A 60 -3.60 -0.38 -2.12
CA LYS A 60 -2.55 -1.19 -2.73
C LYS A 60 -2.76 -2.64 -2.31
N ALA A 61 -2.83 -3.53 -3.28
CA ALA A 61 -3.05 -4.94 -3.05
C ALA A 61 -1.98 -5.79 -3.73
N SER A 62 -1.52 -6.82 -3.03
CA SER A 62 -0.73 -7.93 -3.56
C SER A 62 -1.51 -9.23 -3.40
N ARG A 63 -0.91 -10.38 -3.77
CA ARG A 63 -1.53 -11.70 -3.55
C ARG A 63 -1.83 -12.02 -2.09
N SER A 64 -1.05 -11.46 -1.16
CA SER A 64 -1.05 -11.84 0.26
C SER A 64 -1.47 -10.73 1.22
N THR A 65 -1.45 -9.46 0.78
CA THR A 65 -1.81 -8.32 1.63
C THR A 65 -2.55 -7.26 0.82
N ILE A 66 -3.58 -6.67 1.42
CA ILE A 66 -4.20 -5.44 0.94
C ILE A 66 -4.09 -4.36 1.99
N SER A 67 -3.79 -3.16 1.53
CA SER A 67 -3.68 -1.98 2.36
C SER A 67 -4.49 -0.86 1.75
N CYS A 68 -5.35 -0.25 2.54
CA CYS A 68 -6.14 0.91 2.12
C CYS A 68 -5.89 2.10 3.04
N GLU A 69 -5.88 3.29 2.48
CA GLU A 69 -5.69 4.54 3.19
C GLU A 69 -6.79 5.52 2.82
N SER A 70 -7.30 6.23 3.82
CA SER A 70 -8.16 7.40 3.62
C SER A 70 -7.28 8.64 3.65
N ARG A 71 -7.18 9.36 2.52
CA ARG A 71 -6.44 10.63 2.43
C ARG A 71 -6.91 11.66 3.44
N ALA A 72 -8.18 11.54 3.79
CA ALA A 72 -8.87 12.56 4.51
C ALA A 72 -8.66 12.37 6.03
N SER A 73 -8.41 11.13 6.50
CA SER A 73 -8.03 10.85 7.90
C SER A 73 -6.54 10.49 8.10
N GLY A 74 -5.81 10.20 7.02
CA GLY A 74 -4.45 9.66 7.07
C GLY A 74 -4.36 8.24 7.65
N ILE A 75 -5.50 7.59 7.91
CA ILE A 75 -5.53 6.26 8.53
C ILE A 75 -5.32 5.19 7.47
N ARG A 76 -4.44 4.23 7.80
CA ARG A 76 -4.17 3.06 6.99
C ARG A 76 -4.72 1.79 7.65
N TYR A 77 -5.49 1.03 6.86
CA TYR A 77 -6.01 -0.29 7.21
C TYR A 77 -5.26 -1.35 6.40
N VAL A 78 -4.81 -2.40 7.07
CA VAL A 78 -4.08 -3.50 6.45
C VAL A 78 -4.80 -4.80 6.76
N LEU A 79 -4.97 -5.64 5.74
CA LEU A 79 -5.54 -6.98 5.86
C LEU A 79 -4.63 -7.96 5.12
N SER A 80 -4.26 -9.04 5.80
CA SER A 80 -3.49 -10.12 5.21
C SER A 80 -4.40 -11.28 4.79
N ARG A 81 -3.90 -12.13 3.90
CA ARG A 81 -4.64 -13.27 3.33
C ARG A 81 -5.10 -14.25 4.40
N TYR A 82 -4.25 -14.52 5.38
CA TYR A 82 -4.48 -15.51 6.44
C TYR A 82 -4.66 -14.89 7.84
N GLY A 83 -4.45 -13.59 7.98
CA GLY A 83 -4.59 -12.87 9.25
C GLY A 83 -5.89 -12.07 9.37
N GLY A 84 -5.94 -11.23 10.39
CA GLY A 84 -7.01 -10.25 10.61
C GLY A 84 -6.73 -8.92 9.92
N ALA A 85 -7.74 -8.05 9.94
CA ALA A 85 -7.56 -6.65 9.64
C ALA A 85 -6.93 -5.93 10.85
N TYR A 86 -5.97 -5.05 10.61
CA TYR A 86 -5.42 -4.18 11.65
C TYR A 86 -5.21 -2.76 11.12
N ARG A 87 -5.24 -1.79 12.02
CA ARG A 87 -5.02 -0.37 11.74
C ARG A 87 -3.57 -0.02 12.03
N THR A 88 -2.96 0.79 11.17
CA THR A 88 -1.62 1.34 11.39
C THR A 88 -1.62 2.85 11.17
N GLY A 89 -0.80 3.57 11.94
CA GLY A 89 -0.66 5.03 11.87
C GLY A 89 0.29 5.51 10.77
N ALA A 90 0.91 4.60 10.01
CA ALA A 90 1.83 4.97 8.94
C ALA A 90 1.07 5.35 7.67
N THR A 91 1.07 6.65 7.34
CA THR A 91 0.57 7.19 6.07
C THR A 91 1.50 6.79 4.93
N TYR A 92 0.97 6.24 3.85
CA TYR A 92 1.70 5.99 2.62
C TYR A 92 1.06 6.79 1.49
N ARG A 93 1.81 7.78 0.98
CA ARG A 93 1.39 8.59 -0.16
C ARG A 93 1.49 7.80 -1.46
N GLY A 94 0.61 6.82 -1.64
CA GLY A 94 0.49 6.02 -2.85
C GLY A 94 -0.45 6.67 -3.86
N VAL A 95 -0.18 6.47 -5.16
CA VAL A 95 -1.08 6.86 -6.25
C VAL A 95 -1.77 5.61 -6.80
N GLY A 96 -3.10 5.65 -6.82
CA GLY A 96 -3.93 4.60 -7.41
C GLY A 96 -4.09 4.85 -8.90
N ASN A 97 -3.73 3.88 -9.72
CA ASN A 97 -3.79 4.02 -11.18
C ASN A 97 -5.16 3.65 -11.74
N THR A 98 -5.89 2.78 -11.03
CA THR A 98 -7.23 2.33 -11.44
C THR A 98 -8.32 2.98 -10.58
N THR A 99 -9.31 3.62 -11.20
CA THR A 99 -10.47 4.15 -10.47
C THR A 99 -11.58 3.11 -10.43
N LEU A 100 -12.01 2.70 -9.23
CA LEU A 100 -13.17 1.84 -9.07
C LEU A 100 -14.47 2.66 -9.02
N GLY A 101 -15.37 2.40 -9.97
CA GLY A 101 -16.75 2.91 -9.93
C GLY A 101 -17.52 2.44 -8.71
N TYR A 102 -18.64 3.08 -8.38
CA TYR A 102 -19.53 2.61 -7.30
C TYR A 102 -20.30 1.36 -7.74
N GLY A 103 -20.62 0.49 -6.78
CA GLY A 103 -21.20 -0.82 -7.04
C GLY A 103 -20.20 -1.86 -7.54
N MET A 104 -19.04 -1.42 -8.05
CA MET A 104 -18.03 -2.31 -8.62
C MET A 104 -17.31 -3.11 -7.54
N THR A 105 -17.05 -4.36 -7.88
CA THR A 105 -16.24 -5.27 -7.08
C THR A 105 -14.94 -5.58 -7.82
N TYR A 106 -13.82 -5.39 -7.13
CA TYR A 106 -12.50 -5.76 -7.60
C TYR A 106 -11.97 -6.96 -6.81
N ARG A 107 -11.30 -7.88 -7.51
CA ARG A 107 -10.72 -9.07 -6.91
C ARG A 107 -9.23 -9.12 -7.21
N VAL A 108 -8.44 -9.32 -6.17
CA VAL A 108 -6.97 -9.39 -6.25
C VAL A 108 -6.48 -10.45 -5.27
N GLY A 109 -5.91 -11.54 -5.80
CA GLY A 109 -5.52 -12.69 -5.01
C GLY A 109 -6.68 -13.27 -4.19
N SER A 110 -6.57 -13.17 -2.86
CA SER A 110 -7.60 -13.64 -1.92
C SER A 110 -8.52 -12.53 -1.40
N PHE A 111 -8.37 -11.30 -1.91
CA PHE A 111 -9.14 -10.16 -1.45
C PHE A 111 -10.27 -9.82 -2.41
N ARG A 112 -11.39 -9.42 -1.83
CA ARG A 112 -12.53 -8.83 -2.51
C ARG A 112 -12.71 -7.42 -1.98
N VAL A 113 -12.76 -6.47 -2.89
CA VAL A 113 -12.93 -5.06 -2.59
C VAL A 113 -14.17 -4.55 -3.27
N ARG A 114 -15.16 -4.12 -2.50
CA ARG A 114 -16.39 -3.54 -3.01
C ARG A 114 -16.37 -2.04 -2.83
N SER A 115 -16.53 -1.31 -3.91
CA SER A 115 -16.66 0.15 -3.91
C SER A 115 -18.13 0.52 -3.75
N GLY A 116 -18.47 1.24 -2.68
CA GLY A 116 -19.80 1.75 -2.42
C GLY A 116 -19.83 3.27 -2.33
N THR A 117 -21.03 3.85 -2.30
CA THR A 117 -21.27 5.28 -2.05
C THR A 117 -20.78 5.72 -0.67
N ALA A 118 -20.77 4.82 0.32
CA ALA A 118 -20.29 5.11 1.67
C ALA A 118 -18.77 4.93 1.86
N GLY A 119 -18.09 4.16 0.99
CA GLY A 119 -16.69 3.78 1.23
C GLY A 119 -16.28 2.50 0.52
N PHE A 120 -15.18 1.88 0.97
CA PHE A 120 -14.73 0.58 0.49
C PHE A 120 -14.92 -0.50 1.55
N THR A 121 -15.50 -1.63 1.15
CA THR A 121 -15.53 -2.84 1.96
C THR A 121 -14.46 -3.79 1.43
N VAL A 122 -13.52 -4.18 2.29
CA VAL A 122 -12.42 -5.08 1.94
C VAL A 122 -12.56 -6.35 2.76
N THR A 123 -12.58 -7.50 2.09
CA THR A 123 -12.68 -8.82 2.73
C THR A 123 -11.67 -9.79 2.14
N ASN A 124 -11.19 -10.73 2.93
CA ASN A 124 -10.39 -11.86 2.46
C ASN A 124 -11.28 -13.11 2.26
N ARG A 125 -10.69 -14.24 1.85
CA ARG A 125 -11.42 -15.50 1.65
C ARG A 125 -12.00 -16.09 2.94
N SER A 126 -11.45 -15.77 4.11
CA SER A 126 -11.99 -16.23 5.40
C SER A 126 -13.12 -15.34 5.92
N GLY A 127 -13.60 -14.38 5.13
CA GLY A 127 -14.68 -13.47 5.51
C GLY A 127 -14.26 -12.34 6.44
N ARG A 128 -12.98 -12.27 6.84
CA ARG A 128 -12.45 -11.17 7.65
C ARG A 128 -12.21 -9.94 6.78
N GLY A 129 -12.41 -8.77 7.36
CA GLY A 129 -12.36 -7.55 6.59
C GLY A 129 -12.38 -6.28 7.41
N PHE A 130 -12.40 -5.17 6.68
CA PHE A 130 -12.64 -3.85 7.24
C PHE A 130 -13.48 -3.04 6.27
N PHE A 131 -14.16 -2.03 6.81
CA PHE A 131 -14.80 -0.98 6.04
C PHE A 131 -14.02 0.30 6.25
N ILE A 132 -13.71 0.99 5.16
CA ILE A 132 -13.12 2.33 5.20
C ILE A 132 -14.12 3.32 4.61
N GLU A 133 -14.57 4.22 5.47
CA GLU A 133 -15.52 5.26 5.12
C GLU A 133 -14.90 6.27 4.16
N ARG A 134 -15.74 6.77 3.25
CA ARG A 134 -15.39 7.88 2.36
C ARG A 134 -15.26 9.21 3.11
N TYR A 135 -16.08 9.40 4.14
CA TYR A 135 -16.31 10.69 4.80
C TYR A 135 -15.82 10.75 6.25
N ALA A 136 -15.12 9.74 6.77
CA ALA A 136 -14.53 9.75 8.12
C ALA A 136 -13.39 10.78 8.32
N ALA A 137 -13.45 11.88 7.60
CA ALA A 137 -12.51 12.98 7.58
C ALA A 137 -13.17 14.36 7.52
N TYR A 138 -14.51 14.42 7.41
CA TYR A 138 -15.28 15.62 7.64
C TYR A 138 -16.32 15.31 8.72
N ARG A 139 -15.86 14.98 9.92
CA ARG A 139 -16.63 15.34 11.11
C ARG A 139 -15.96 16.60 11.66
N PHE A 140 -16.64 17.72 11.45
CA PHE A 140 -16.33 19.01 12.08
C PHE A 140 -16.63 18.90 13.57
#